data_AF-A0A7Y2FAQ9-F1
#
_entry.id   AF-A0A7Y2FAQ9-F1
#
_cell.length_a   1.000
_cell.length_b   1.000
_cell.length_c   1.000
_cell.angle_alpha   90.00
_cell.angle_beta   90.00
_cell.angle_gamma   90.00
#
_symmetry.space_group_name_H-M   'P 1'
#
loop_
_entity.id
_entity.type
_entity.pdbx_description
1 polymer ?
#
loop_
_entity_poly.entity_id
_entity_poly.type
_entity_poly.pdbx_seq_one_letter_code
_entity_poly.pdbx_strand_id
1 'polypeptide(L)'
;MNDNKMSIDARLVALLRCPVDGSTLAIADADLVNTLNDSIAAGELRDRLDQKITQPIDAALTTPDQRRFYCVRGGIPTLIADEAIEWSPT
;
A
#
# COMPACT_ATOMS: atom_id res chain seq x y z
N MET A 1 7.82 -15.74 -22.54
CA MET A 1 7.97 -15.04 -21.26
C MET A 1 6.86 -14.02 -21.19
N ASN A 2 5.76 -14.37 -20.52
CA ASN A 2 4.70 -13.42 -20.25
C ASN A 2 4.67 -13.33 -18.75
N ASP A 3 5.53 -12.46 -18.21
CA ASP A 3 5.58 -12.15 -16.79
C ASP A 3 4.30 -11.37 -16.47
N ASN A 4 3.18 -12.09 -16.43
CA ASN A 4 1.92 -11.65 -15.84
C ASN A 4 2.14 -11.56 -14.33
N LYS A 5 3.02 -10.64 -13.94
CA LYS A 5 3.37 -10.39 -12.57
C LYS A 5 2.35 -9.39 -12.10
N MET A 6 1.52 -9.84 -11.16
CA MET A 6 0.59 -9.06 -10.33
C MET A 6 1.28 -7.94 -9.51
N SER A 7 2.38 -7.39 -10.02
CA SER A 7 3.22 -6.35 -9.44
C SER A 7 3.07 -5.08 -10.26
N ILE A 8 2.81 -3.97 -9.58
CA ILE A 8 2.72 -2.65 -10.21
C ILE A 8 4.07 -2.22 -10.81
N ASP A 9 4.06 -1.58 -11.98
CA ASP A 9 5.29 -1.18 -12.68
C ASP A 9 5.96 0.02 -11.99
N ALA A 10 7.26 -0.07 -11.71
CA ALA A 10 8.01 0.98 -11.01
C ALA A 10 8.03 2.32 -11.76
N ARG A 11 7.99 2.31 -13.10
CA ARG A 11 7.92 3.55 -13.91
C ARG A 11 6.56 4.22 -13.78
N LEU A 12 5.48 3.43 -13.71
CA LEU A 12 4.15 3.96 -13.42
C LEU A 12 4.13 4.61 -12.04
N VAL A 13 4.66 3.93 -11.03
CA VAL A 13 4.72 4.44 -9.66
C VAL A 13 5.46 5.78 -9.58
N ALA A 14 6.55 5.95 -10.33
CA ALA A 14 7.31 7.20 -10.37
C ALA A 14 6.50 8.41 -10.87
N LEU A 15 5.45 8.17 -11.65
CA LEU A 15 4.51 9.21 -12.14
C LEU A 15 3.40 9.51 -11.14
N LEU A 16 3.11 8.59 -10.22
CA LEU A 16 2.07 8.77 -9.19
C LEU A 16 2.56 9.70 -8.08
N ARG A 17 1.60 10.35 -7.42
CA ARG A 17 1.82 11.23 -6.26
C ARG A 17 0.81 10.91 -5.17
N CYS A 18 1.20 11.18 -3.93
CA CYS A 18 0.34 11.03 -2.78
C CYS A 18 -0.89 11.97 -2.92
N PRO A 19 -2.12 11.47 -2.80
CA PRO A 19 -3.33 12.29 -2.91
C PRO A 19 -3.50 13.29 -1.75
N VAL A 20 -2.73 13.17 -0.67
CA VAL A 20 -2.84 14.04 0.53
C VAL A 20 -1.91 15.24 0.45
N ASP A 21 -0.63 15.03 0.13
CA ASP A 21 0.41 16.06 0.20
C ASP A 21 1.22 16.22 -1.10
N GLY A 22 0.92 15.43 -2.13
CA GLY A 22 1.63 15.49 -3.41
C GLY A 22 3.05 14.92 -3.38
N SER A 23 3.46 14.23 -2.32
CA SER A 23 4.79 13.58 -2.23
C SER A 23 4.94 12.46 -3.26
N THR A 24 6.18 12.11 -3.57
CA THR A 24 6.51 10.93 -4.39
C THR A 24 6.07 9.65 -3.69
N LEU A 25 5.68 8.65 -4.46
CA LEU A 25 5.36 7.31 -3.95
C LEU A 25 6.46 6.32 -4.36
N ALA A 26 6.71 5.34 -3.50
CA ALA A 26 7.60 4.22 -3.77
C ALA A 26 6.87 2.90 -3.49
N ILE A 27 7.33 1.80 -4.08
CA ILE A 27 6.84 0.45 -3.73
C ILE A 27 7.44 0.09 -2.37
N ALA A 28 6.62 -0.36 -1.44
CA ALA A 28 7.04 -0.84 -0.13
C ALA A 28 7.80 -2.18 -0.23
N ASP A 29 8.70 -2.43 0.72
CA ASP A 29 9.44 -3.69 0.79
C ASP A 29 8.53 -4.90 1.01
N ALA A 30 8.95 -6.06 0.51
CA ALA A 30 8.17 -7.29 0.61
C ALA A 30 7.92 -7.73 2.06
N ASP A 31 8.89 -7.53 2.96
CA ASP A 31 8.75 -7.84 4.38
C ASP A 31 7.68 -6.98 5.07
N LEU A 32 7.56 -5.72 4.66
CA LEU A 32 6.52 -4.82 5.13
C LEU A 32 5.15 -5.27 4.61
N VAL A 33 5.04 -5.66 3.34
CA VAL A 33 3.80 -6.20 2.76
C VAL A 33 3.35 -7.46 3.49
N ASN A 34 4.29 -8.37 3.82
CA ASN A 34 4.00 -9.56 4.62
C ASN A 34 3.49 -9.17 6.01
N THR A 35 4.15 -8.23 6.68
CA THR A 35 3.72 -7.73 7.99
C THR A 35 2.31 -7.14 7.95
N LEU A 36 2.00 -6.33 6.93
CA LEU A 36 0.66 -5.77 6.74
C LEU A 36 -0.38 -6.87 6.51
N ASN A 37 -0.06 -7.89 5.71
CA ASN A 37 -0.94 -9.04 5.47
C ASN A 37 -1.17 -9.87 6.75
N ASP A 38 -0.15 -10.04 7.60
CA ASP A 38 -0.29 -10.69 8.90
C ASP A 38 -1.22 -9.90 9.83
N SER A 39 -1.08 -8.56 9.89
CA SER A 39 -2.00 -7.68 10.63
C SER A 39 -3.43 -7.68 10.07
N ILE A 40 -3.60 -7.81 8.75
CA ILE A 40 -4.91 -8.00 8.10
C ILE A 40 -5.52 -9.33 8.56
N ALA A 41 -4.75 -10.42 8.54
CA ALA A 41 -5.21 -11.74 8.95
C ALA A 41 -5.58 -11.79 10.45
N ALA A 42 -4.85 -11.05 11.29
CA ALA A 42 -5.18 -10.84 12.71
C ALA A 42 -6.41 -9.95 12.92
N GLY A 43 -6.87 -9.23 11.89
CA GLY A 43 -8.01 -8.30 11.97
C GLY A 43 -7.69 -7.01 12.72
N GLU A 44 -6.41 -6.63 12.76
CA GLU A 44 -5.87 -5.48 13.48
C GLU A 44 -5.62 -4.28 12.55
N LEU A 45 -5.39 -4.53 11.25
CA LEU A 45 -5.12 -3.45 10.31
C LEU A 45 -6.37 -2.64 9.96
N ARG A 46 -6.24 -1.31 10.00
CA ARG A 46 -7.31 -0.35 9.72
C ARG A 46 -6.84 0.77 8.80
N ASP A 47 -7.78 1.35 8.08
CA ASP A 47 -7.58 2.58 7.32
C ASP A 47 -7.78 3.84 8.20
N ARG A 48 -7.64 5.02 7.61
CA ARG A 48 -7.82 6.31 8.30
C ARG A 48 -9.25 6.58 8.76
N LEU A 49 -10.23 5.88 8.21
CA LEU A 49 -11.63 5.94 8.66
C LEU A 49 -11.96 4.90 9.74
N ASP A 50 -10.93 4.27 10.33
CA ASP A 50 -11.05 3.18 11.30
C ASP A 50 -11.76 1.93 10.73
N GLN A 51 -11.85 1.79 9.41
CA GLN A 51 -12.44 0.62 8.78
C GLN A 51 -11.43 -0.52 8.74
N LYS A 52 -11.88 -1.73 9.08
CA LYS A 52 -11.04 -2.92 9.04
C LYS A 52 -10.70 -3.29 7.61
N ILE A 53 -9.40 -3.49 7.37
CA ILE A 53 -8.93 -4.05 6.11
C ILE A 53 -8.97 -5.56 6.25
N THR A 54 -9.78 -6.21 5.41
CA THR A 54 -10.01 -7.65 5.47
C THR A 54 -9.45 -8.40 4.26
N GLN A 55 -9.10 -7.66 3.21
CA GLN A 55 -8.55 -8.24 1.98
C GLN A 55 -7.03 -8.11 1.98
N PRO A 56 -6.31 -9.21 1.72
CA PRO A 56 -4.86 -9.17 1.56
C PRO A 56 -4.47 -8.26 0.39
N ILE A 57 -3.20 -7.87 0.40
CA ILE A 57 -2.61 -6.97 -0.59
C ILE A 57 -1.47 -7.68 -1.32
N ASP A 58 -1.31 -7.37 -2.61
CA ASP A 58 -0.21 -7.89 -3.43
C ASP A 58 1.06 -7.06 -3.25
N ALA A 59 0.88 -5.74 -3.07
CA ALA A 59 1.93 -4.79 -2.76
C ALA A 59 1.33 -3.58 -2.03
N ALA A 60 2.21 -2.68 -1.55
CA ALA A 60 1.81 -1.38 -1.06
C ALA A 60 2.67 -0.29 -1.68
N LEU A 61 2.10 0.90 -1.89
CA LEU A 61 2.85 2.12 -2.15
C LEU A 61 3.02 2.89 -0.86
N THR A 62 4.19 3.46 -0.61
CA THR A 62 4.49 4.23 0.60
C THR A 62 4.99 5.62 0.28
N THR A 63 4.75 6.56 1.20
CA THR A 63 5.37 7.89 1.17
C THR A 63 6.83 7.82 1.65
N PRO A 64 7.68 8.81 1.36
CA PRO A 64 9.10 8.78 1.76
C PRO A 64 9.31 8.72 3.27
N ASP A 65 8.37 9.29 4.03
CA ASP A 65 8.35 9.29 5.49
C ASP A 65 7.84 7.95 6.07
N GLN A 66 7.40 7.01 5.22
CA GLN A 66 6.85 5.69 5.58
C GLN A 66 5.67 5.72 6.55
N ARG A 67 4.90 6.81 6.54
CA ARG A 67 3.73 7.00 7.43
C ARG A 67 2.41 6.61 6.81
N ARG A 68 2.33 6.56 5.48
CA ARG A 68 1.11 6.24 4.74
C ARG A 68 1.38 5.16 3.73
N PHE A 69 0.50 4.17 3.69
CA PHE A 69 0.54 3.07 2.75
C PHE A 69 -0.75 2.99 1.94
N TYR A 70 -0.62 2.77 0.64
CA TYR A 70 -1.72 2.59 -0.29
C TYR A 70 -1.68 1.17 -0.82
N CYS A 71 -2.78 0.44 -0.66
CA CYS A 71 -2.88 -0.96 -1.08
C CYS A 71 -2.78 -1.09 -2.61
N VAL A 72 -2.13 -2.14 -3.08
CA VAL A 72 -2.15 -2.57 -4.49
C VAL A 72 -2.76 -3.96 -4.56
N ARG A 73 -3.81 -4.11 -5.38
CA ARG A 73 -4.51 -5.39 -5.61
C ARG A 73 -4.71 -5.61 -7.10
N GLY A 74 -4.32 -6.78 -7.61
CA GLY A 74 -4.34 -7.09 -9.04
C GLY A 74 -3.53 -6.10 -9.88
N GLY A 75 -2.48 -5.51 -9.31
CA GLY A 75 -1.69 -4.44 -9.95
C GLY A 75 -2.36 -3.07 -10.00
N ILE A 76 -3.53 -2.89 -9.38
CA ILE A 76 -4.26 -1.61 -9.31
C ILE A 76 -4.00 -0.96 -7.94
N PRO A 77 -3.41 0.25 -7.89
CA PRO A 77 -3.21 0.98 -6.65
C PRO A 77 -4.48 1.72 -6.23
N THR A 78 -4.89 1.56 -4.97
CA THR A 78 -5.95 2.37 -4.37
C THR A 78 -5.35 3.68 -3.85
N LEU A 79 -5.46 4.77 -4.63
CA LEU A 79 -5.00 6.10 -4.24
C LEU A 79 -6.13 6.97 -3.66
N ILE A 80 -6.84 6.45 -2.66
CA ILE A 80 -7.87 7.19 -1.93
C ILE A 80 -7.28 7.63 -0.59
N ALA A 81 -7.35 8.94 -0.31
CA ALA A 81 -6.75 9.51 0.90
C ALA A 81 -7.32 8.92 2.20
N ASP A 82 -8.61 8.60 2.21
CA ASP A 82 -9.32 8.06 3.37
C ASP A 82 -9.09 6.56 3.57
N GLU A 83 -8.80 5.81 2.50
CA GLU A 83 -8.50 4.37 2.56
C GLU A 83 -7.00 4.09 2.77
N ALA A 84 -6.19 5.15 2.95
CA ALA A 84 -4.78 4.98 3.26
C ALA A 84 -4.61 4.30 4.63
N ILE A 85 -3.59 3.46 4.74
CA ILE A 85 -3.17 2.86 5.99
C ILE A 85 -2.16 3.79 6.65
N GLU A 86 -2.42 4.21 7.87
CA GLU A 86 -1.42 4.86 8.72
C GLU A 86 -0.88 3.83 9.70
N TRP A 87 0.26 3.24 9.37
CA TRP A 87 0.91 2.21 10.18
C TRP A 87 2.29 2.70 10.60
N SER A 88 2.63 2.52 11.87
CA SER A 88 3.96 2.81 12.40
C SER A 88 4.48 1.51 13.00
N PRO A 89 5.55 0.91 12.47
CA PRO A 89 6.19 -0.20 13.17
C PRO A 89 6.65 0.33 14.53
N THR A 90 6.15 -0.30 15.61
CA THR A 90 6.61 -0.04 16.97
C THR A 90 7.94 -0.73 17.21
#